data_AF-A0A537N5W6-F1
#
_entry.id   AF-A0A537N5W6-F1
#
_cell.length_a   1.000
_cell.length_b   1.000
_cell.length_c   1.000
_cell.angle_alpha   90.00
_cell.angle_beta   90.00
_cell.angle_gamma   90.00
#
_symmetry.space_group_name_H-M   'P 1'
#
loop_
_entity.id
_entity.type
_entity.pdbx_description
1 polymer ?
#
loop_
_entity_poly.entity_id
_entity_poly.type
_entity_poly.pdbx_seq_one_letter_code
_entity_poly.pdbx_strand_id
1 'polypeptide(L)'
;MKNYYTVAVSMLAGAVLGGTAIQGLQAQAKPKAYTVSELETLDAAANAAFVTRVQAAQKTAGGHNLNTGGGKVVGLEGTAPKRVAITEWDSLEQAEAFYKSKAWNDLAPERDKAFKTIRRYAVETVK
;
A
#
# COMPACT_ATOMS: atom_id res chain seq x y z
N MET A 1 59.84 -5.23 5.62
CA MET A 1 58.68 -4.30 5.59
C MET A 1 57.73 -4.50 4.40
N LYS A 2 57.71 -5.65 3.71
CA LYS A 2 56.93 -5.83 2.46
C LYS A 2 55.57 -6.52 2.67
N ASN A 3 55.44 -7.36 3.72
CA ASN A 3 54.24 -8.15 3.97
C ASN A 3 53.11 -7.37 4.67
N TYR A 4 53.45 -6.32 5.45
CA TYR A 4 52.47 -5.49 6.15
C TYR A 4 51.60 -4.66 5.20
N TYR A 5 52.16 -4.22 4.07
CA TYR A 5 51.40 -3.51 3.03
C TYR A 5 50.41 -4.43 2.32
N THR A 6 50.79 -5.67 2.04
CA THR A 6 49.91 -6.65 1.40
C THR A 6 48.71 -6.97 2.29
N VAL A 7 48.91 -7.13 3.60
CA VAL A 7 47.84 -7.38 4.58
C VAL A 7 46.94 -6.14 4.74
N ALA A 8 47.51 -4.94 4.80
CA ALA A 8 46.72 -3.71 4.92
C ALA A 8 45.85 -3.46 3.67
N VAL A 9 46.37 -3.73 2.48
CA VAL A 9 45.63 -3.58 1.21
C VAL A 9 44.51 -4.61 1.08
N SER A 10 44.73 -5.86 1.50
CA SER A 10 43.67 -6.88 1.46
C SER A 10 42.58 -6.65 2.51
N MET A 11 42.90 -6.09 3.67
CA MET A 11 41.88 -5.66 4.64
C MET A 11 41.00 -4.51 4.11
N LEU A 12 41.60 -3.54 3.39
CA LEU A 12 40.85 -2.45 2.75
C LEU A 12 39.93 -2.96 1.63
N ALA A 13 40.40 -3.90 0.81
CA ALA A 13 39.58 -4.52 -0.23
C ALA A 13 38.39 -5.32 0.35
N GLY A 14 38.58 -6.03 1.47
CA GLY A 14 37.51 -6.75 2.16
C GLY A 14 36.44 -5.83 2.75
N ALA A 15 36.82 -4.67 3.28
CA ALA A 15 35.89 -3.69 3.85
C ALA A 15 34.97 -3.04 2.78
N VAL A 16 35.49 -2.82 1.57
CA VAL A 16 34.71 -2.26 0.44
C VAL A 16 33.66 -3.26 -0.07
N LEU A 17 34.01 -4.55 -0.15
CA LEU A 17 33.07 -5.60 -0.57
C LEU A 17 32.06 -5.96 0.53
N GLY A 18 32.45 -5.89 1.81
CA GLY A 18 31.55 -6.10 2.94
C GLY A 18 30.53 -4.96 3.13
N GLY A 19 30.93 -3.70 2.89
CA GLY A 19 30.05 -2.53 3.03
C GLY A 19 28.92 -2.47 2.01
N THR A 20 29.17 -2.88 0.77
CA THR A 20 28.15 -2.91 -0.30
C THR A 20 27.14 -4.04 -0.11
N ALA A 21 27.57 -5.18 0.46
CA ALA A 21 26.66 -6.28 0.81
C ALA A 21 25.64 -5.87 1.89
N ILE A 22 26.06 -5.11 2.91
CA ILE A 22 25.16 -4.66 3.99
C ILE A 22 24.15 -3.61 3.49
N GLN A 23 24.53 -2.76 2.53
CA GLN A 23 23.59 -1.82 1.90
C GLN A 23 22.57 -2.52 0.99
N GLY A 24 22.89 -3.70 0.43
CA GLY A 24 21.93 -4.55 -0.28
C GLY A 24 20.90 -5.24 0.63
N LEU A 25 21.25 -5.54 1.88
CA LEU A 25 20.33 -6.15 2.85
C LEU A 25 19.28 -5.19 3.43
N GLN A 26 19.52 -3.88 3.41
CA GLN A 26 18.53 -2.85 3.80
C GLN A 26 17.39 -2.69 2.78
N ALA A 27 17.56 -3.22 1.56
CA ALA A 27 16.51 -3.27 0.54
C ALA A 27 15.71 -4.59 0.57
N GLN A 28 15.63 -5.26 1.72
CA GLN A 28 14.65 -6.34 1.85
C GLN A 28 13.25 -5.72 1.73
N ALA A 29 12.62 -5.90 0.57
CA ALA A 29 11.28 -5.40 0.29
C ALA A 29 10.34 -5.80 1.45
N LYS A 30 9.66 -4.79 2.01
CA LYS A 30 8.60 -5.04 2.99
C LYS A 30 7.52 -5.91 2.33
N PRO A 31 6.79 -6.74 3.11
CA PRO A 31 5.62 -7.40 2.56
C PRO A 31 4.66 -6.35 2.01
N LYS A 32 4.14 -6.59 0.81
CA LYS A 32 3.08 -5.75 0.25
C LYS A 32 1.87 -5.79 1.15
N ALA A 33 1.05 -4.75 1.10
CA ALA A 33 -0.22 -4.71 1.83
C ALA A 33 -1.40 -4.35 0.91
N TYR A 34 -2.59 -4.72 1.35
CA TYR A 34 -3.83 -4.49 0.63
C TYR A 34 -4.84 -3.85 1.58
N THR A 35 -5.41 -2.73 1.16
CA THR A 35 -6.56 -2.15 1.85
C THR A 35 -7.83 -2.60 1.15
N VAL A 36 -8.69 -3.29 1.89
CA VAL A 36 -9.97 -3.81 1.40
C VAL A 36 -11.08 -2.96 1.99
N SER A 37 -11.93 -2.41 1.11
CA SER A 37 -13.10 -1.63 1.49
C SER A 37 -14.36 -2.33 1.00
N GLU A 38 -15.21 -2.73 1.93
CA GLU A 38 -16.54 -3.25 1.64
C GLU A 38 -17.57 -2.17 1.91
N LEU A 39 -18.32 -1.83 0.86
CA LEU A 39 -19.13 -0.62 0.81
C LEU A 39 -20.54 -0.92 0.29
N GLU A 40 -21.44 0.00 0.58
CA GLU A 40 -22.72 0.15 -0.11
C GLU A 40 -22.78 1.55 -0.73
N THR A 41 -23.10 1.63 -2.02
CA THR A 41 -23.28 2.91 -2.73
C THR A 41 -24.61 3.53 -2.29
N LEU A 42 -24.55 4.75 -1.76
CA LEU A 42 -25.73 5.53 -1.37
C LEU A 42 -26.17 6.48 -2.49
N ASP A 43 -25.21 7.13 -3.14
CA ASP A 43 -25.44 8.07 -4.23
C ASP A 43 -24.44 7.84 -5.37
N ALA A 44 -24.94 7.54 -6.57
CA ALA A 44 -24.11 7.19 -7.71
C ALA A 44 -23.30 8.37 -8.27
N ALA A 45 -23.84 9.59 -8.21
CA ALA A 45 -23.17 10.79 -8.70
C ALA A 45 -22.05 11.22 -7.74
N ALA A 46 -22.32 11.21 -6.43
CA ALA A 46 -21.33 11.46 -5.39
C ALA A 46 -20.21 10.42 -5.42
N ASN A 47 -20.54 9.15 -5.67
CA ASN A 47 -19.57 8.07 -5.86
C ASN A 47 -18.60 8.37 -7.01
N ALA A 48 -19.08 8.71 -8.20
CA ALA A 48 -18.21 8.97 -9.35
C ALA A 48 -17.20 10.10 -9.06
N ALA A 49 -17.66 11.19 -8.44
CA ALA A 49 -16.80 12.30 -8.05
C ALA A 49 -15.77 11.91 -6.97
N PHE A 50 -16.22 11.23 -5.91
CA PHE A 50 -15.35 10.81 -4.81
C PHE A 50 -14.32 9.77 -5.24
N VAL A 51 -14.70 8.76 -6.04
CA VAL A 51 -13.79 7.69 -6.51
C VAL A 51 -12.64 8.26 -7.31
N THR A 52 -12.90 9.21 -8.19
CA THR A 52 -11.85 9.86 -8.99
C THR A 52 -10.83 10.57 -8.09
N ARG A 53 -11.29 11.31 -7.08
CA ARG A 53 -10.44 12.05 -6.14
C ARG A 53 -9.63 11.12 -5.23
N VAL A 54 -10.28 10.10 -4.66
CA VAL A 54 -9.58 9.18 -3.75
C VAL A 54 -8.57 8.31 -4.49
N GLN A 55 -8.85 7.88 -5.72
CA GLN A 55 -7.89 7.12 -6.53
C GLN A 55 -6.65 7.98 -6.87
N ALA A 56 -6.85 9.26 -7.20
CA ALA A 56 -5.74 10.18 -7.42
C ALA A 56 -4.90 10.36 -6.13
N ALA A 57 -5.56 10.55 -4.98
CA ALA A 57 -4.87 10.67 -3.70
C ALA A 57 -4.10 9.40 -3.32
N GLN A 58 -4.68 8.22 -3.52
CA GLN A 58 -4.02 6.93 -3.32
C GLN A 58 -2.79 6.80 -4.20
N LYS A 59 -2.91 7.11 -5.50
CA LYS A 59 -1.80 7.04 -6.45
C LYS A 59 -0.64 7.94 -6.03
N THR A 60 -0.91 9.17 -5.61
CA THR A 60 0.11 10.10 -5.08
C THR A 60 0.80 9.56 -3.83
N ALA A 61 0.07 8.81 -2.99
CA ALA A 61 0.61 8.16 -1.80
C ALA A 61 1.30 6.80 -2.06
N GLY A 62 1.44 6.38 -3.33
CA GLY A 62 2.04 5.11 -3.73
C GLY A 62 1.07 3.92 -3.76
N GLY A 63 -0.23 4.15 -3.52
CA GLY A 63 -1.25 3.13 -3.63
C GLY A 63 -1.59 2.78 -5.08
N HIS A 64 -1.71 1.50 -5.38
CA HIS A 64 -2.09 0.97 -6.68
C HIS A 64 -3.49 0.37 -6.63
N ASN A 65 -4.47 1.06 -7.23
CA ASN A 65 -5.86 0.58 -7.25
C ASN A 65 -6.02 -0.60 -8.22
N LEU A 66 -6.63 -1.70 -7.75
CA LEU A 66 -6.81 -2.92 -8.55
C LEU A 66 -8.09 -2.92 -9.40
N ASN A 67 -8.77 -1.77 -9.54
CA ASN A 67 -9.99 -1.60 -10.35
C ASN A 67 -11.17 -2.51 -9.96
N THR A 68 -11.24 -2.92 -8.69
CA THR A 68 -12.32 -3.79 -8.19
C THR A 68 -13.60 -3.04 -7.80
N GLY A 69 -13.51 -1.74 -7.53
CA GLY A 69 -14.60 -0.93 -6.98
C GLY A 69 -15.93 -0.98 -7.75
N GLY A 70 -15.92 -1.20 -9.07
CA GLY A 70 -17.12 -1.31 -9.90
C GLY A 70 -17.43 -2.73 -10.38
N GLY A 71 -16.68 -3.73 -9.93
CA GLY A 71 -16.79 -5.10 -10.39
C GLY A 71 -18.06 -5.80 -9.90
N LYS A 72 -18.51 -6.79 -10.67
CA LYS A 72 -19.55 -7.74 -10.23
C LYS A 72 -18.97 -8.62 -9.11
N VAL A 73 -19.58 -8.57 -7.93
CA VAL A 73 -19.25 -9.48 -6.83
C VAL A 73 -20.08 -10.76 -6.98
N VAL A 74 -19.41 -11.91 -6.90
CA VAL A 74 -20.05 -13.22 -6.87
C VAL A 74 -19.75 -13.84 -5.50
N GLY A 75 -20.79 -14.16 -4.74
CA GLY A 75 -20.65 -14.90 -3.50
C GLY A 75 -20.30 -16.36 -3.79
N LEU A 76 -19.26 -16.87 -3.14
CA LEU A 76 -18.89 -18.28 -3.19
C LEU A 76 -19.43 -19.00 -1.95
N GLU A 77 -19.23 -18.40 -0.77
CA GLU A 77 -19.74 -18.86 0.52
C GLU A 77 -20.10 -17.66 1.40
N GLY A 78 -21.16 -17.78 2.20
CA GLY A 78 -21.65 -16.70 3.06
C GLY A 78 -22.23 -15.49 2.31
N THR A 79 -22.57 -14.44 3.06
CA THR A 79 -23.13 -13.21 2.49
C THR A 79 -22.05 -12.36 1.84
N ALA A 80 -22.12 -12.21 0.51
CA ALA A 80 -21.19 -11.37 -0.24
C ALA A 80 -21.44 -9.86 -0.03
N PRO A 81 -20.39 -9.03 -0.03
CA PRO A 81 -20.54 -7.58 0.00
C PRO A 81 -21.16 -7.04 -1.30
N LYS A 82 -21.88 -5.91 -1.20
CA LYS A 82 -22.49 -5.24 -2.37
C LYS A 82 -21.44 -4.60 -3.29
N ARG A 83 -20.32 -4.13 -2.73
CA ARG A 83 -19.21 -3.48 -3.44
C ARG A 83 -17.92 -3.72 -2.69
N VAL A 84 -16.84 -4.01 -3.43
CA VAL A 84 -15.48 -4.20 -2.89
C VAL A 84 -14.50 -3.34 -3.66
N ALA A 85 -13.66 -2.57 -2.97
CA ALA A 85 -12.52 -1.88 -3.56
C ALA A 85 -11.22 -2.33 -2.87
N ILE A 86 -10.19 -2.63 -3.67
CA ILE A 86 -8.89 -3.11 -3.22
C ILE A 86 -7.81 -2.19 -3.78
N THR A 87 -6.92 -1.74 -2.90
CA THR A 87 -5.71 -0.98 -3.25
C THR A 87 -4.51 -1.71 -2.68
N GLU A 88 -3.51 -1.97 -3.54
CA GLU A 88 -2.20 -2.51 -3.17
C GLU A 88 -1.26 -1.39 -2.73
N TRP A 89 -0.38 -1.69 -1.78
CA TRP A 89 0.60 -0.79 -1.19
C TRP A 89 1.95 -1.51 -1.07
N ASP A 90 3.04 -0.75 -1.10
CA ASP A 90 4.39 -1.30 -0.96
C ASP A 90 4.66 -1.77 0.47
N SER A 91 3.91 -1.26 1.45
CA SER A 91 3.94 -1.76 2.83
C SER A 91 2.66 -1.44 3.60
N LEU A 92 2.46 -2.13 4.73
CA LEU A 92 1.35 -1.86 5.64
C LEU A 92 1.40 -0.43 6.19
N GLU A 93 2.59 0.10 6.50
CA GLU A 93 2.73 1.45 7.04
C GLU A 93 2.34 2.53 6.04
N GLN A 94 2.58 2.31 4.74
CA GLN A 94 2.14 3.22 3.69
C GLN A 94 0.60 3.27 3.63
N ALA A 95 -0.05 2.11 3.70
CA ALA A 95 -1.50 2.02 3.78
C ALA A 95 -2.05 2.76 5.01
N GLU A 96 -1.49 2.52 6.20
CA GLU A 96 -1.90 3.20 7.41
C GLU A 96 -1.70 4.72 7.33
N ALA A 97 -0.54 5.16 6.83
CA ALA A 97 -0.22 6.57 6.69
C ALA A 97 -1.24 7.28 5.78
N PHE A 98 -1.64 6.65 4.67
CA PHE A 98 -2.68 7.20 3.79
C PHE A 98 -4.01 7.37 4.54
N TYR A 99 -4.48 6.36 5.26
CA TYR A 99 -5.77 6.43 5.97
C TYR A 99 -5.75 7.33 7.22
N LYS A 100 -4.57 7.67 7.76
CA LYS A 100 -4.40 8.69 8.81
C LYS A 100 -4.20 10.10 8.24
N SER A 101 -4.01 10.24 6.93
CA SER A 101 -3.62 11.50 6.29
C SER A 101 -4.76 12.52 6.16
N LYS A 102 -4.37 13.78 5.99
CA LYS A 102 -5.29 14.86 5.61
C LYS A 102 -5.97 14.59 4.26
N ALA A 103 -5.25 14.05 3.29
CA ALA A 103 -5.78 13.72 1.97
C ALA A 103 -6.95 12.72 2.02
N TRP A 104 -6.95 11.81 3.00
CA TRP A 104 -8.08 10.93 3.27
C TRP A 104 -9.19 11.61 4.06
N ASN A 105 -8.85 12.27 5.16
CA ASN A 105 -9.84 12.85 6.09
C ASN A 105 -10.63 14.01 5.49
N ASP A 106 -10.01 14.83 4.63
CA ASP A 106 -10.69 15.93 3.94
C ASP A 106 -11.82 15.43 3.02
N LEU A 107 -11.73 14.19 2.53
CA LEU A 107 -12.72 13.60 1.65
C LEU A 107 -13.89 12.95 2.42
N ALA A 108 -13.89 13.00 3.76
CA ALA A 108 -14.93 12.36 4.57
C ALA A 108 -16.36 12.83 4.22
N PRO A 109 -16.65 14.13 4.04
CA PRO A 109 -18.00 14.57 3.68
C PRO A 109 -18.49 13.99 2.35
N GLU A 110 -17.64 13.95 1.32
CA GLU A 110 -18.03 13.38 0.03
C GLU A 110 -18.12 11.85 0.09
N ARG A 111 -17.21 11.21 0.84
CA ARG A 111 -17.23 9.77 1.09
C ARG A 111 -18.53 9.33 1.75
N ASP A 112 -18.95 10.03 2.80
CA ASP A 112 -20.09 9.64 3.63
C ASP A 112 -21.42 9.89 2.90
N LYS A 113 -21.44 10.85 1.95
CA LYS A 113 -22.54 10.99 0.99
C LYS A 113 -22.55 9.87 -0.06
N ALA A 114 -21.37 9.47 -0.55
CA ALA A 114 -21.25 8.47 -1.61
C ALA A 114 -21.52 7.04 -1.11
N PHE A 115 -21.08 6.71 0.11
CA PHE A 115 -20.98 5.35 0.59
C PHE A 115 -21.33 5.18 2.07
N LYS A 116 -21.98 4.06 2.37
CA LYS A 116 -21.95 3.44 3.69
C LYS A 116 -20.76 2.48 3.73
N THR A 117 -19.82 2.70 4.64
CA THR A 117 -18.71 1.76 4.87
C THR A 117 -19.19 0.62 5.76
N ILE A 118 -19.14 -0.62 5.26
CA ILE A 118 -19.47 -1.82 6.05
C ILE A 118 -18.26 -2.22 6.89
N ARG A 119 -17.11 -2.37 6.22
CA ARG A 119 -15.82 -2.56 6.86
C ARG A 119 -14.70 -2.09 5.94
N ARG A 120 -13.61 -1.67 6.56
CA ARG A 120 -12.36 -1.33 5.88
C ARG A 120 -11.20 -1.77 6.74
N TYR A 121 -10.26 -2.48 6.15
CA TYR A 121 -9.09 -3.00 6.83
C TYR A 121 -7.90 -3.04 5.88
N ALA A 122 -6.70 -3.09 6.45
CA ALA A 122 -5.47 -3.39 5.73
C ALA A 122 -4.99 -4.79 6.12
N VAL A 123 -4.40 -5.51 5.18
CA VAL A 123 -3.80 -6.82 5.40
C VAL A 123 -2.49 -6.90 4.63
N GLU A 124 -1.42 -7.34 5.28
CA GLU A 124 -0.14 -7.56 4.62
C GLU A 124 0.00 -8.99 4.10
N THR A 125 0.86 -9.15 3.09
CA THR A 125 1.29 -10.46 2.60
C THR A 125 2.15 -11.15 3.65
N VAL A 126 2.08 -12.48 3.70
CA VAL A 126 3.02 -13.30 4.47
C VAL A 126 4.13 -13.76 3.53
N LYS A 127 5.36 -13.84 4.03
CA LYS A 127 6.51 -14.39 3.29
C LYS A 127 6.48 -15.90 3.23
#